data_AF-A0AAD1T0Q2-F1
#
_entry.id   AF-A0AAD1T0Q2-F1
#
_cell.length_a   1.000
_cell.length_b   1.000
_cell.length_c   1.000
_cell.angle_alpha   90.00
_cell.angle_beta   90.00
_cell.angle_gamma   90.00
#
_symmetry.space_group_name_H-M   'P 1'
#
loop_
_entity.id
_entity.type
_entity.pdbx_description
1 polymer ?
#
loop_
_entity_poly.entity_id
_entity_poly.type
_entity_poly.pdbx_seq_one_letter_code
_entity_poly.pdbx_strand_id
1 'polypeptide(L)'
;MQAEKSNSLLHKLRATTYHTTGKATKYLAARLRARLTQTKIPYILDDDGNKHIDPQAISNAFAAFYSKLHNLHTDTTIPHPQSLDATRYLADITLRKVSEDHLRALLQPITVPEITHTIKQLPLGKSPGADGLSNAYYKEFSDLLAPQLLKLYRQTATS
;
A
#
# COMPACT_ATOMS: atom_id res chain seq x y z
N MET A 1 -16.98 -16.30 23.21
CA MET A 1 -15.55 -16.00 23.47
C MET A 1 -14.55 -17.05 22.97
N GLN A 2 -14.62 -18.33 23.37
CA GLN A 2 -13.58 -19.32 23.02
C GLN A 2 -13.57 -19.68 21.51
N ALA A 3 -14.76 -19.77 20.89
CA ALA A 3 -14.91 -20.06 19.46
C ALA A 3 -14.56 -18.89 18.51
N GLU A 4 -14.77 -17.64 18.93
CA GLU A 4 -14.40 -16.46 18.12
C GLU A 4 -12.89 -16.25 18.10
N LYS A 5 -12.23 -16.46 19.24
CA LYS A 5 -10.76 -16.42 19.33
C LYS A 5 -10.12 -17.52 18.47
N SER A 6 -10.68 -18.73 18.43
CA SER A 6 -10.17 -19.80 17.56
C SER A 6 -10.37 -19.51 16.07
N ASN A 7 -11.50 -18.93 15.67
CA ASN A 7 -11.75 -18.55 14.26
C ASN A 7 -10.82 -17.41 13.79
N SER A 8 -10.59 -16.41 14.64
CA SER A 8 -9.62 -15.34 14.36
C SER A 8 -8.21 -15.90 14.17
N LEU A 9 -7.81 -16.84 15.01
CA LEU A 9 -6.50 -17.50 14.93
C LEU A 9 -6.36 -18.32 13.64
N LEU A 10 -7.38 -19.07 13.24
CA LEU A 10 -7.36 -19.86 12.00
C LEU A 10 -7.29 -18.97 10.74
N HIS A 11 -7.95 -17.81 10.77
CA HIS A 11 -7.80 -16.80 9.71
C HIS A 11 -6.38 -16.22 9.63
N LYS A 12 -5.75 -15.96 10.78
CA LYS A 12 -4.36 -15.48 10.86
C LYS A 12 -3.34 -16.55 10.44
N LEU A 13 -3.61 -17.81 10.76
CA LEU A 13 -2.77 -18.98 10.42
C LEU A 13 -2.95 -19.47 8.98
N ARG A 14 -3.83 -18.85 8.17
CA ARG A 14 -4.17 -19.28 6.81
C ARG A 14 -4.54 -20.76 6.73
N ALA A 15 -5.23 -21.29 7.75
CA ALA A 15 -5.63 -22.69 7.78
C ALA A 15 -6.54 -23.03 6.59
N THR A 16 -6.23 -24.11 5.89
CA THR A 16 -6.93 -24.54 4.65
C THR A 16 -8.03 -25.56 4.91
N THR A 17 -8.11 -26.14 6.11
CA THR A 17 -9.10 -27.15 6.50
C THR A 17 -9.67 -26.88 7.89
N TYR A 18 -10.94 -27.27 8.10
CA TYR A 18 -11.64 -27.24 9.39
C TYR A 18 -12.21 -28.65 9.65
N HIS A 19 -11.94 -29.22 10.83
CA HIS A 19 -12.39 -30.58 11.20
C HIS A 19 -13.62 -30.61 12.13
N THR A 20 -14.22 -29.47 12.46
CA THR A 20 -15.32 -29.38 13.42
C THR A 20 -16.69 -29.59 12.77
N THR A 21 -17.55 -30.42 13.37
CA THR A 21 -18.87 -30.82 12.86
C THR A 21 -19.99 -29.89 13.33
N GLY A 22 -20.41 -28.94 12.48
CA GLY A 22 -21.55 -28.05 12.73
C GLY A 22 -22.05 -27.36 11.45
N LYS A 23 -23.29 -26.85 11.44
CA LYS A 23 -23.86 -26.18 10.25
C LYS A 23 -23.05 -24.95 9.83
N ALA A 24 -22.64 -24.12 10.79
CA ALA A 24 -21.83 -22.93 10.53
C ALA A 24 -20.43 -23.25 9.97
N THR A 25 -19.80 -24.34 10.42
CA THR A 25 -18.49 -24.77 9.92
C THR A 25 -18.57 -25.33 8.52
N LYS A 26 -19.69 -25.96 8.13
CA LYS A 26 -19.96 -26.37 6.74
C LYS A 26 -19.97 -25.18 5.77
N TYR A 27 -20.65 -24.08 6.14
CA TYR A 27 -20.64 -22.86 5.32
C TYR A 27 -19.25 -22.25 5.21
N LEU A 28 -18.49 -22.23 6.32
CA LEU A 28 -17.11 -21.74 6.32
C LEU A 28 -16.19 -22.60 5.44
N ALA A 29 -16.27 -23.92 5.55
CA ALA A 29 -15.52 -24.84 4.72
C ALA A 29 -15.87 -24.69 3.22
N ALA A 30 -17.15 -24.50 2.90
CA ALA A 30 -17.60 -24.23 1.53
C ALA A 30 -17.04 -22.89 1.00
N ARG A 31 -17.10 -21.83 1.81
CA ARG A 31 -16.55 -20.51 1.45
C ARG A 31 -15.03 -20.54 1.27
N LEU A 32 -14.32 -21.30 2.10
CA LEU A 32 -12.87 -21.49 1.97
C LEU A 32 -12.51 -22.30 0.73
N ARG A 33 -13.24 -23.37 0.43
CA ARG A 33 -13.07 -24.13 -0.82
C ARG A 33 -13.30 -23.24 -2.05
N ALA A 34 -14.38 -22.47 -2.05
CA ALA A 34 -14.68 -21.50 -3.12
C ALA A 34 -13.57 -20.44 -3.27
N ARG A 35 -13.01 -19.96 -2.14
CA ARG A 35 -11.87 -19.04 -2.15
C ARG A 35 -10.61 -19.69 -2.73
N LEU A 36 -10.31 -20.93 -2.34
CA LEU A 36 -9.15 -21.66 -2.84
C LEU A 36 -9.26 -21.99 -4.34
N THR A 37 -10.47 -22.22 -4.86
CA THR A 37 -10.69 -22.39 -6.31
C THR A 37 -10.52 -21.09 -7.08
N GLN A 38 -10.92 -19.95 -6.50
CA GLN A 38 -10.72 -18.63 -7.12
C GLN A 38 -9.25 -18.22 -7.21
N THR A 39 -8.40 -18.69 -6.32
CA THR A 39 -6.96 -18.37 -6.32
C THR A 39 -6.12 -19.30 -7.19
N LYS A 40 -6.71 -20.34 -7.79
CA LYS A 40 -5.99 -21.25 -8.70
C LYS A 40 -6.14 -20.76 -10.13
N ILE A 41 -5.03 -20.69 -10.85
CA ILE A 41 -5.02 -20.44 -12.29
C ILE A 41 -5.39 -21.76 -12.98
N PRO A 42 -6.57 -21.86 -13.65
CA PRO A 42 -7.02 -23.12 -14.23
C PRO A 42 -6.27 -23.46 -15.52
N TYR A 43 -5.92 -22.44 -16.31
CA TYR A 43 -5.09 -22.52 -17.50
C TYR A 43 -4.61 -21.11 -17.88
N ILE A 44 -3.60 -21.01 -18.73
CA ILE A 44 -3.21 -19.78 -19.42
C ILE A 44 -3.22 -19.99 -20.93
N LEU A 45 -3.21 -18.89 -21.69
CA LEU A 45 -3.01 -18.88 -23.13
C LEU A 45 -1.59 -18.35 -23.42
N ASP A 46 -0.86 -19.00 -24.32
CA ASP A 46 0.41 -18.47 -24.83
C ASP A 46 0.17 -17.37 -25.91
N ASP A 47 1.26 -16.78 -26.41
CA ASP A 47 1.24 -15.78 -27.49
C ASP A 47 0.63 -16.34 -28.80
N ASP A 48 0.65 -17.67 -28.99
CA ASP A 48 0.12 -18.39 -30.16
C ASP A 48 -1.35 -18.84 -29.97
N GLY A 49 -1.95 -18.58 -28.80
CA GLY A 49 -3.33 -18.94 -28.45
C GLY A 49 -3.53 -20.38 -27.94
N ASN A 50 -2.47 -21.12 -27.65
CA ASN A 50 -2.54 -22.47 -27.09
C ASN A 50 -2.82 -22.45 -25.59
N LYS A 51 -3.63 -23.42 -25.12
CA LYS A 51 -3.99 -23.55 -23.70
C LYS A 51 -2.98 -24.41 -22.94
N HIS A 52 -2.36 -23.84 -21.92
CA HIS A 52 -1.49 -24.57 -20.99
C HIS A 52 -2.20 -24.81 -19.65
N ILE A 53 -2.29 -26.07 -19.26
CA ILE A 53 -2.88 -26.52 -17.98
C ILE A 53 -1.78 -27.05 -17.03
N ASP A 54 -0.68 -27.55 -17.59
CA ASP A 54 0.44 -28.09 -16.82
C ASP A 54 1.19 -26.98 -16.05
N PRO A 55 1.43 -27.14 -14.72
CA PRO A 55 2.09 -26.11 -13.91
C PRO A 55 3.47 -25.69 -14.42
N GLN A 56 4.25 -26.62 -14.99
CA GLN A 56 5.59 -26.32 -15.49
C GLN A 56 5.51 -25.53 -16.80
N ALA A 57 4.61 -25.92 -17.71
CA ALA A 57 4.32 -25.14 -18.91
C ALA A 57 3.80 -23.72 -18.59
N ILE A 58 2.90 -23.60 -17.60
CA ILE A 58 2.40 -22.30 -17.12
C ILE A 58 3.55 -21.42 -16.60
N SER A 59 4.42 -21.98 -15.76
CA SER A 59 5.57 -21.25 -15.21
C SER A 59 6.54 -20.78 -16.30
N ASN A 60 6.82 -21.64 -17.29
CA ASN A 60 7.73 -21.31 -18.39
C ASN A 60 7.15 -20.22 -19.31
N ALA A 61 5.85 -20.27 -19.61
CA ALA A 61 5.18 -19.24 -20.40
C ALA A 61 5.16 -17.89 -19.67
N PHE A 62 4.92 -17.86 -18.35
CA PHE A 62 5.06 -16.63 -17.57
C PHE A 62 6.48 -16.10 -17.58
N ALA A 63 7.48 -16.97 -17.39
CA ALA A 63 8.88 -16.58 -17.46
C ALA A 63 9.23 -15.98 -18.83
N ALA A 64 8.85 -16.64 -19.93
CA ALA A 64 9.08 -16.15 -21.29
C ALA A 64 8.40 -14.80 -21.55
N PHE A 65 7.12 -14.66 -21.17
CA PHE A 65 6.37 -13.41 -21.32
C PHE A 65 7.03 -12.24 -20.59
N TYR A 66 7.35 -12.41 -19.30
CA TYR A 66 7.97 -11.33 -18.52
C TYR A 66 9.43 -11.07 -18.94
N SER A 67 10.16 -12.10 -19.37
CA SER A 67 11.48 -11.92 -19.99
C SER A 67 11.43 -11.06 -21.24
N LYS A 68 10.40 -11.24 -22.09
CA LYS A 68 10.12 -10.40 -23.26
C LYS A 68 9.67 -8.99 -22.88
N LEU A 69 8.71 -8.86 -21.96
CA LEU A 69 8.19 -7.55 -21.52
C LEU A 69 9.28 -6.65 -20.93
N HIS A 70 10.18 -7.22 -20.13
CA HIS A 70 11.25 -6.48 -19.49
C HIS A 70 12.52 -6.38 -20.36
N ASN A 71 12.49 -6.81 -21.63
CA ASN A 71 13.65 -6.83 -22.53
C ASN A 71 14.89 -7.46 -21.86
N LEU A 72 14.69 -8.50 -21.03
CA LEU A 72 15.78 -9.17 -20.31
C LEU A 72 16.72 -9.92 -21.27
N HIS A 73 16.24 -10.20 -22.49
CA HIS A 73 17.07 -10.65 -23.60
C HIS A 73 17.38 -9.45 -24.51
N THR A 74 18.59 -8.91 -24.34
CA THR A 74 19.51 -8.48 -25.41
C THR A 74 18.90 -8.10 -26.77
N ASP A 75 17.88 -7.27 -26.81
CA ASP A 75 17.49 -6.63 -28.05
C ASP A 75 18.38 -5.40 -28.21
N THR A 76 19.51 -5.59 -28.89
CA THR A 76 20.48 -4.53 -29.21
C THR A 76 19.87 -3.42 -30.07
N THR A 77 18.64 -3.59 -30.57
CA THR A 77 17.93 -2.59 -31.39
C THR A 77 17.01 -1.67 -30.59
N ILE A 78 16.61 -2.06 -29.38
CA ILE A 78 15.97 -1.14 -28.44
C ILE A 78 17.13 -0.50 -27.67
N PRO A 79 17.35 0.83 -27.75
CA PRO A 79 18.29 1.49 -26.88
C PRO A 79 17.82 1.22 -25.45
N HIS A 80 18.47 0.28 -24.77
CA HIS A 80 18.45 0.28 -23.32
C HIS A 80 18.93 1.69 -22.96
N PRO A 81 18.18 2.49 -22.19
CA PRO A 81 18.66 3.80 -21.80
C PRO A 81 19.94 3.56 -21.02
N GLN A 82 21.06 3.62 -21.76
CA GLN A 82 22.39 3.70 -21.21
C GLN A 82 22.29 4.82 -20.20
N SER A 83 23.00 4.73 -19.08
CA SER A 83 23.01 5.75 -18.02
C SER A 83 22.98 7.20 -18.55
N LEU A 84 23.55 7.44 -19.74
CA LEU A 84 23.41 8.62 -20.59
C LEU A 84 21.98 9.17 -20.78
N ASP A 85 20.97 8.35 -21.10
CA ASP A 85 19.59 8.82 -21.32
C ASP A 85 18.91 9.25 -20.03
N ALA A 86 19.15 8.54 -18.92
CA ALA A 86 18.64 8.96 -17.61
C ALA A 86 19.30 10.27 -17.16
N THR A 87 20.61 10.41 -17.36
CA THR A 87 21.35 11.63 -17.01
C THR A 87 20.90 12.82 -17.86
N ARG A 88 20.70 12.59 -19.17
CA ARG A 88 20.18 13.60 -20.10
C ARG A 88 18.74 13.99 -19.77
N TYR A 89 17.88 13.02 -19.47
CA TYR A 89 16.51 13.26 -19.02
C TYR A 89 16.48 14.08 -17.72
N LEU A 90 17.31 13.74 -16.73
CA LEU A 90 17.40 14.51 -15.48
C LEU A 90 18.00 15.91 -15.68
N ALA A 91 18.88 16.10 -16.67
CA ALA A 91 19.41 17.40 -17.03
C ALA A 91 18.36 18.26 -17.78
N ASP A 92 17.54 17.63 -18.62
CA ASP A 92 16.46 18.28 -19.36
C ASP A 92 15.26 18.62 -18.46
N ILE A 93 15.05 17.85 -17.37
CA ILE A 93 14.04 18.20 -16.36
C ILE A 93 14.50 19.43 -15.58
N THR A 94 13.78 20.53 -15.77
CA THR A 94 13.89 21.69 -14.90
C THR A 94 13.21 21.40 -13.57
N LEU A 95 13.95 20.82 -12.62
CA LEU A 95 13.45 20.67 -11.25
C LEU A 95 13.20 22.06 -10.65
N ARG A 96 11.98 22.33 -10.22
CA ARG A 96 11.68 23.53 -9.45
C ARG A 96 12.49 23.49 -8.17
N LYS A 97 13.53 24.32 -8.09
CA LYS A 97 14.25 24.57 -6.85
C LYS A 97 13.35 25.41 -5.95
N VAL A 98 13.21 25.00 -4.69
CA VAL A 98 12.53 25.79 -3.67
C VAL A 98 13.29 27.12 -3.54
N SER A 99 12.61 28.26 -3.65
CA SER A 99 13.27 29.56 -3.46
C SER A 99 13.77 29.70 -2.03
N GLU A 100 14.79 30.53 -1.82
CA GLU A 100 15.32 30.78 -0.48
C GLU A 100 14.25 31.26 0.49
N ASP A 101 13.26 32.02 0.02
CA ASP A 101 12.14 32.50 0.84
C ASP A 101 11.26 31.35 1.34
N HIS A 102 10.92 30.40 0.48
CA HIS A 102 10.17 29.22 0.87
C HIS A 102 10.98 28.34 1.84
N LEU A 103 12.30 28.23 1.62
CA LEU A 103 13.18 27.51 2.54
C LEU A 103 13.21 28.18 3.92
N ARG A 104 13.33 29.51 3.97
CA ARG A 104 13.29 30.27 5.24
C ARG A 104 11.94 30.12 5.95
N ALA A 105 10.83 30.08 5.20
CA ALA A 105 9.51 29.83 5.75
C ALA A 105 9.37 28.42 6.33
N LEU A 106 9.87 27.40 5.62
CA LEU A 106 9.89 26.00 6.08
C LEU A 106 10.74 25.79 7.34
N LEU A 107 11.80 26.61 7.53
CA LEU A 107 12.67 26.55 8.69
C LEU A 107 12.13 27.33 9.90
N GLN A 108 11.00 28.04 9.76
CA GLN A 108 10.39 28.73 10.91
C GLN A 108 9.83 27.73 11.93
N PRO A 109 9.85 28.08 13.23
CA PRO A 109 9.24 27.24 14.24
C PRO A 109 7.71 27.17 14.05
N ILE A 110 7.16 25.98 14.22
CA ILE A 110 5.71 25.75 14.18
C ILE A 110 5.01 26.62 15.24
N THR A 111 3.84 27.15 14.87
CA THR A 111 3.04 28.03 15.73
C THR A 111 1.69 27.40 16.11
N VAL A 112 1.14 27.80 17.27
CA VAL A 112 -0.22 27.38 17.70
C VAL A 112 -1.32 27.72 16.68
N PRO A 113 -1.40 28.94 16.11
CA PRO A 113 -2.43 29.27 15.13
C PRO A 113 -2.35 28.41 13.87
N GLU A 114 -1.15 28.05 13.42
CA GLU A 114 -0.93 27.16 12.28
C GLU A 114 -1.50 25.75 12.52
N ILE A 115 -1.23 25.18 13.71
CA ILE A 115 -1.80 23.88 14.11
C ILE A 115 -3.33 23.97 14.17
N THR A 116 -3.86 25.01 14.79
CA THR A 116 -5.30 25.22 14.94
C THR A 116 -5.99 25.35 13.57
N HIS A 117 -5.38 26.12 12.66
CA HIS A 117 -5.86 26.28 11.29
C HIS A 117 -5.85 24.96 10.53
N THR A 118 -4.77 24.21 10.63
CA THR A 118 -4.62 22.90 9.98
C THR A 118 -5.68 21.91 10.45
N ILE A 119 -5.93 21.85 11.77
CA ILE A 119 -6.98 21.02 12.35
C ILE A 119 -8.37 21.39 11.79
N LYS A 120 -8.66 22.69 11.69
CA LYS A 120 -9.94 23.18 11.16
C LYS A 120 -10.16 22.80 9.68
N GLN A 121 -9.09 22.67 8.91
CA GLN A 121 -9.14 22.26 7.50
C GLN A 121 -9.30 20.75 7.28
N LEU A 122 -9.21 19.91 8.33
CA LEU A 122 -9.33 18.46 8.17
C LEU A 122 -10.69 18.05 7.55
N PRO A 123 -10.73 17.09 6.62
CA PRO A 123 -11.99 16.62 6.05
C PRO A 123 -12.79 15.78 7.07
N LEU A 124 -14.08 16.04 7.18
CA LEU A 124 -14.99 15.23 8.03
C LEU A 124 -15.35 13.91 7.33
N GLY A 125 -15.74 12.90 8.11
CA GLY A 125 -16.20 11.60 7.58
C GLY A 125 -15.08 10.67 7.08
N LYS A 126 -13.82 10.95 7.41
CA LYS A 126 -12.70 10.03 7.18
C LYS A 126 -12.59 9.03 8.34
N SER A 127 -12.12 7.82 8.01
CA SER A 127 -11.80 6.81 9.01
C SER A 127 -10.71 7.33 9.97
N PRO A 128 -10.79 7.02 11.27
CA PRO A 128 -9.75 7.35 12.25
C PRO A 128 -8.38 6.77 11.87
N GLY A 129 -7.31 7.44 12.30
CA GLY A 129 -5.93 7.02 12.09
C GLY A 129 -5.50 5.89 13.03
N ALA A 130 -4.17 5.65 13.11
CA ALA A 130 -3.59 4.69 14.04
C ALA A 130 -3.80 5.06 15.52
N ASP A 131 -4.06 6.34 15.77
CA ASP A 131 -4.45 6.92 17.06
C ASP A 131 -5.91 6.61 17.46
N GLY A 132 -6.75 6.16 16.53
CA GLY A 132 -8.15 5.83 16.77
C GLY A 132 -9.07 7.05 16.96
N LEU A 133 -8.55 8.27 16.84
CA LEU A 133 -9.31 9.52 17.00
C LEU A 133 -9.83 9.99 15.64
N SER A 134 -11.07 10.47 15.59
CA SER A 134 -11.68 10.98 14.36
C SER A 134 -11.29 12.43 14.10
N ASN A 135 -11.35 12.87 12.85
CA ASN A 135 -11.14 14.29 12.51
C ASN A 135 -12.15 15.23 13.21
N ALA A 136 -13.35 14.74 13.55
CA ALA A 136 -14.33 15.51 14.30
C ALA A 136 -13.84 15.82 15.73
N TYR A 137 -13.21 14.84 16.39
CA TYR A 137 -12.60 15.02 17.70
C TYR A 137 -11.54 16.12 17.67
N TYR A 138 -10.63 16.08 16.69
CA TYR A 138 -9.60 17.11 16.55
C TYR A 138 -10.19 18.51 16.37
N LYS A 139 -11.26 18.64 15.57
CA LYS A 139 -11.92 19.93 15.36
C LYS A 139 -12.63 20.46 16.59
N GLU A 140 -13.29 19.59 17.35
CA GLU A 140 -14.04 19.96 18.54
C GLU A 140 -13.10 20.44 19.67
N PHE A 141 -11.95 19.78 19.82
CA PHE A 141 -10.98 20.10 20.86
C PHE A 141 -9.77 20.89 20.34
N SER A 142 -9.89 21.59 19.20
CA SER A 142 -8.75 22.24 18.54
C SER A 142 -7.97 23.17 19.46
N ASP A 143 -8.69 23.95 20.27
CA ASP A 143 -8.11 24.99 21.12
C ASP A 143 -7.39 24.40 22.33
N LEU A 144 -7.84 23.24 22.82
CA LEU A 144 -7.20 22.49 23.91
C LEU A 144 -6.00 21.69 23.41
N LEU A 145 -6.10 21.10 22.21
CA LEU A 145 -5.09 20.22 21.64
C LEU A 145 -3.92 20.98 21.04
N ALA A 146 -4.15 22.13 20.39
CA ALA A 146 -3.10 22.88 19.70
C ALA A 146 -1.85 23.19 20.56
N PRO A 147 -1.95 23.68 21.81
CA PRO A 147 -0.76 23.90 22.65
C PRO A 147 -0.05 22.60 23.06
N GLN A 148 -0.79 21.51 23.28
CA GLN A 148 -0.22 20.20 23.64
C GLN A 148 0.53 19.59 22.45
N LEU A 149 -0.07 19.65 21.26
CA LEU A 149 0.54 19.19 20.02
C LEU A 149 1.80 19.99 19.68
N LEU A 150 1.79 21.30 19.90
CA LEU A 150 2.98 22.13 19.70
C LEU A 150 4.16 21.68 20.58
N LYS A 151 3.90 21.37 21.85
CA LYS A 151 4.93 20.87 22.77
C LYS A 151 5.49 19.53 22.28
N LEU A 152 4.63 18.62 21.84
CA LEU A 152 5.03 17.32 21.31
C LEU A 152 5.90 17.46 20.04
N TYR A 153 5.47 18.26 19.06
CA TYR A 153 6.24 18.46 17.82
C TYR A 153 7.60 19.09 18.05
N ARG A 154 7.70 20.01 19.02
CA ARG A 154 8.99 20.61 19.40
C ARG A 154 9.93 19.59 20.05
N GLN A 155 9.41 18.70 20.90
CA GLN A 155 10.22 17.64 21.51
C GLN A 155 10.79 16.68 20.47
N THR A 156 9.97 16.28 19.50
CA THR A 156 10.40 15.35 18.43
C THR A 156 11.39 15.97 17.45
N ALA A 157 11.35 17.30 17.26
CA ALA A 157 12.30 17.98 16.37
C ALA A 157 13.72 18.11 16.96
N THR A 158 13.85 17.92 18.27
CA THR A 158 15.13 18.05 19.00
C THR A 158 15.80 16.73 19.38
N SER A 159 15.12 15.58 19.18
CA SER A 159 15.67 14.23 19.43
C SER A 159 16.23 13.63 18.14
#